data_AF-A0A818LJX7-F1
#
_entry.id   AF-A0A818LJX7-F1
#
_cell.length_a   1.000
_cell.length_b   1.000
_cell.length_c   1.000
_cell.angle_alpha   90.00
_cell.angle_beta   90.00
_cell.angle_gamma   90.00
#
_symmetry.space_group_name_H-M   'P 1'
#
loop_
_entity.id
_entity.type
_entity.pdbx_description
1 polymer ?
#
loop_
_entity_poly.entity_id
_entity_poly.type
_entity_poly.pdbx_seq_one_letter_code
_entity_poly.pdbx_strand_id
1 'polypeptide(L)'
;MYCDRKITTSPSAQSETQYITPVRIVYKDVGVEINGSILVCDSPGFKDNRGPEIDIANGIGIIKAIKRCTSVKIVILISYMSLGDRFDGVKDLARLLSGMMRDVKDNLDRFTYIFTKYPTEKRDEIHSLLINAYNTLSENDKRNTIFVDLLQDMIDKTRDKTLTLDPLEDNPRVILRTLDKVRAITHPKEVFIYSFDKCSHIYLIHSS
;
A
#
# COMPACT_ATOMS: atom_id res chain seq x y z
N MET A 1 22.08 -19.51 6.88
CA MET A 1 21.52 -19.90 8.19
C MET A 1 20.52 -18.83 8.58
N TYR A 2 19.26 -18.96 8.15
CA TYR A 2 18.19 -18.04 8.56
C TYR A 2 17.75 -18.48 9.95
N CYS A 3 17.90 -17.60 10.95
CA CYS A 3 17.23 -17.79 12.23
C CYS A 3 15.72 -17.81 11.97
N ASP A 4 15.03 -18.85 12.43
CA ASP A 4 13.57 -18.91 12.56
C ASP A 4 13.11 -17.79 13.50
N ARG A 5 12.94 -16.58 12.95
CA ARG A 5 12.09 -15.58 13.59
C ARG A 5 10.68 -16.12 13.48
N LYS A 6 10.07 -16.43 14.63
CA LYS A 6 8.66 -16.77 14.73
C LYS A 6 7.86 -15.58 14.20
N ILE A 7 7.39 -15.68 12.94
CA ILE A 7 6.60 -14.63 12.30
C ILE A 7 5.27 -14.55 13.05
N THR A 8 5.04 -13.45 13.73
CA THR A 8 3.76 -13.17 14.39
C THR A 8 3.03 -12.13 13.58
N THR A 9 1.74 -12.35 13.34
CA THR A 9 0.88 -11.33 12.74
C THR A 9 -0.28 -11.07 13.68
N SER A 10 -0.53 -9.80 13.99
CA SER A 10 -1.71 -9.42 14.76
C SER A 10 -2.24 -8.08 14.25
N PRO A 11 -3.56 -7.82 14.35
CA PRO A 11 -4.12 -6.55 13.91
C PRO A 11 -3.57 -5.33 14.65
N SER A 12 -3.04 -5.53 15.87
CA SER A 12 -2.43 -4.50 16.72
C SER A 12 -0.90 -4.39 16.58
N ALA A 13 -0.26 -5.22 15.77
CA ALA A 13 1.19 -5.18 15.56
C ALA A 13 1.59 -3.96 14.70
N GLN A 14 2.59 -3.21 15.16
CA GLN A 14 3.23 -2.08 14.46
C GLN A 14 4.32 -2.57 13.50
N SER A 15 4.65 -1.80 12.47
CA SER A 15 5.72 -2.18 11.54
C SER A 15 7.09 -2.00 12.19
N GLU A 16 7.91 -3.04 12.10
CA GLU A 16 9.30 -3.04 12.59
C GLU A 16 10.29 -2.52 11.53
N THR A 17 9.85 -2.34 10.29
CA THR A 17 10.72 -1.98 9.15
C THR A 17 11.12 -0.52 9.20
N GLN A 18 12.42 -0.26 9.37
CA GLN A 18 12.98 1.10 9.47
C GLN A 18 13.47 1.67 8.12
N TYR A 19 13.77 0.79 7.17
CA TYR A 19 14.31 1.15 5.86
C TYR A 19 13.71 0.25 4.78
N ILE A 20 13.60 0.76 3.56
CA ILE A 20 13.17 -0.05 2.42
C ILE A 20 14.19 -1.15 2.20
N THR A 21 13.75 -2.38 2.41
CA THR A 21 14.58 -3.56 2.22
C THR A 21 14.06 -4.32 1.01
N PRO A 22 14.79 -4.29 -0.12
CA PRO A 22 14.41 -5.06 -1.29
C PRO A 22 14.81 -6.53 -1.11
N VAL A 23 13.84 -7.43 -1.30
CA VAL A 23 14.05 -8.87 -1.35
C VAL A 23 13.80 -9.34 -2.78
N ARG A 24 14.82 -9.95 -3.39
CA ARG A 24 14.69 -10.54 -4.72
C ARG A 24 14.06 -11.92 -4.61
N ILE A 25 12.93 -12.12 -5.29
CA ILE A 25 12.26 -13.42 -5.40
C ILE A 25 12.40 -13.90 -6.83
N VAL A 26 13.10 -15.02 -7.02
CA VAL A 26 13.09 -15.76 -8.29
C VAL A 26 11.89 -16.70 -8.27
N TYR A 27 11.00 -16.59 -9.26
CA TYR A 27 9.73 -17.32 -9.25
C TYR A 27 9.92 -18.84 -9.15
N LYS A 28 10.91 -19.39 -9.86
CA LYS A 28 11.22 -20.83 -9.82
C LYS A 28 11.64 -21.32 -8.44
N ASP A 29 12.39 -20.52 -7.69
CA ASP A 29 12.91 -20.87 -6.36
C ASP A 29 11.76 -21.02 -5.34
N VAL A 30 10.63 -20.35 -5.58
CA VAL A 30 9.42 -20.46 -4.74
C VAL A 30 8.35 -21.38 -5.35
N GLY A 31 8.70 -22.15 -6.39
CA GLY A 31 7.81 -23.12 -7.03
C GLY A 31 6.70 -22.49 -7.88
N VAL A 32 6.95 -21.30 -8.44
CA VAL A 32 6.10 -20.65 -9.43
C VAL A 32 6.74 -20.84 -10.81
N GLU A 33 6.02 -21.49 -11.73
CA GLU A 33 6.47 -21.78 -13.10
C GLU A 33 6.41 -20.55 -14.03
N ILE A 34 7.00 -19.45 -13.58
CA ILE A 34 7.15 -18.21 -14.34
C ILE A 34 8.65 -17.95 -14.46
N ASN A 35 9.11 -17.55 -15.65
CA ASN A 35 10.52 -17.16 -15.83
C ASN A 35 10.74 -15.74 -15.31
N GLY A 36 11.87 -15.54 -14.61
CA GLY A 36 12.28 -14.22 -14.13
C GLY A 36 12.24 -14.08 -12.61
N SER A 37 12.27 -12.83 -12.15
CA SER A 37 12.32 -12.47 -10.74
C SER A 37 11.63 -11.14 -10.50
N ILE A 38 11.11 -10.94 -9.29
CA ILE A 38 10.62 -9.66 -8.81
C ILE A 38 11.47 -9.16 -7.64
N LEU A 39 11.49 -7.85 -7.47
CA LEU A 39 12.00 -7.21 -6.27
C LEU A 39 10.81 -6.79 -5.41
N VAL A 40 10.65 -7.43 -4.26
CA VAL A 40 9.64 -7.04 -3.27
C VAL A 40 10.30 -6.07 -2.30
N CYS A 41 9.77 -4.86 -2.23
CA CYS A 41 10.26 -3.86 -1.30
C CYS A 41 9.26 -3.75 -0.15
N ASP A 42 9.68 -4.14 1.05
CA ASP A 42 8.91 -3.82 2.25
C ASP A 42 9.19 -2.36 2.64
N SER A 43 8.15 -1.58 2.87
CA SER A 43 8.25 -0.18 3.27
C SER A 43 7.87 -0.01 4.74
N PRO A 44 8.53 0.88 5.49
CA PRO A 44 8.06 1.28 6.82
C PRO A 44 6.57 1.65 6.81
N GLY A 45 5.85 1.30 7.88
CA GLY A 45 4.48 1.74 8.08
C GLY A 45 4.44 3.26 8.19
N PHE A 46 3.58 3.91 7.41
CA PHE A 46 3.38 5.36 7.53
C PHE A 46 2.67 5.64 8.85
N LYS A 47 3.20 6.58 9.64
CA LYS A 47 2.74 6.91 11.01
C LYS A 47 3.03 5.90 12.11
N ASP A 48 4.02 5.00 11.95
CA ASP A 48 4.54 4.25 13.11
C ASP A 48 5.34 5.20 14.02
N ASN A 49 4.63 6.03 14.83
CA ASN A 49 5.04 6.77 16.04
C ASN A 49 6.47 7.39 16.12
N ARG A 50 7.17 7.56 15.01
CA ARG A 50 8.60 7.90 14.96
C ARG A 50 8.88 9.38 14.65
N GLY A 51 7.83 10.20 14.62
CA GLY A 51 7.93 11.63 14.36
C GLY A 51 7.87 12.00 12.87
N PRO A 52 7.42 13.23 12.55
CA PRO A 52 7.21 13.67 11.16
C PRO A 52 8.49 13.67 10.32
N GLU A 53 9.67 13.83 10.92
CA GLU A 53 10.96 13.83 10.24
C GLU A 53 11.30 12.45 9.65
N ILE A 54 10.98 11.38 10.39
CA ILE A 54 11.22 10.00 9.96
C ILE A 54 10.23 9.62 8.85
N ASP A 55 8.97 10.04 8.95
CA ASP A 55 7.98 9.86 7.88
C ASP A 55 8.41 10.55 6.57
N ILE A 56 8.99 11.75 6.66
CA ILE A 56 9.58 12.48 5.52
C ILE A 56 10.73 11.69 4.90
N ALA A 57 11.69 11.25 5.72
CA ALA A 57 12.84 10.49 5.23
C ALA A 57 12.42 9.18 4.55
N ASN A 58 11.44 8.49 5.13
CA ASN A 58 10.88 7.25 4.58
C ASN A 58 10.18 7.50 3.25
N GLY A 59 9.31 8.51 3.17
CA GLY A 59 8.67 8.91 1.91
C GLY A 59 9.68 9.25 0.82
N ILE A 60 10.75 9.97 1.18
CA ILE A 60 11.84 10.31 0.24
C ILE A 60 12.54 9.06 -0.25
N GLY A 61 12.88 8.13 0.64
CA GLY A 61 13.48 6.85 0.31
C GLY A 61 12.62 6.05 -0.67
N ILE A 62 11.30 6.00 -0.44
CA ILE A 62 10.35 5.23 -1.25
C ILE A 62 10.30 5.80 -2.66
N ILE A 63 10.18 7.13 -2.79
CA ILE A 63 10.19 7.78 -4.10
C ILE A 63 11.53 7.53 -4.81
N LYS A 64 12.69 7.65 -4.13
CA LYS A 64 14.00 7.40 -4.77
C LYS A 64 14.11 5.98 -5.31
N ALA A 65 13.65 5.00 -4.54
CA ALA A 65 13.69 3.59 -4.94
C ALA A 65 12.77 3.36 -6.15
N ILE A 66 11.50 3.79 -6.06
CA ILE A 66 10.50 3.64 -7.14
C ILE A 66 10.98 4.29 -8.44
N LYS A 67 11.57 5.49 -8.39
CA LYS A 67 12.05 6.21 -9.58
C LYS A 67 13.21 5.55 -10.32
N ARG A 68 13.91 4.59 -9.68
CA ARG A 68 14.99 3.82 -10.29
C ARG A 68 14.51 2.53 -10.94
N CYS A 69 13.26 2.14 -10.72
CA CYS A 69 12.66 0.98 -11.35
C CYS A 69 12.27 1.27 -12.81
N THR A 70 12.37 0.28 -13.69
CA THR A 70 11.83 0.34 -15.05
C THR A 70 10.31 0.33 -15.06
N SER A 71 9.74 -0.47 -14.15
CA SER A 71 8.31 -0.54 -13.87
C SER A 71 8.07 -0.92 -12.41
N VAL A 72 6.93 -0.52 -11.84
CA VAL A 72 6.55 -0.86 -10.48
C VAL A 72 5.09 -1.35 -10.42
N LYS A 73 4.82 -2.34 -9.57
CA LYS A 73 3.45 -2.76 -9.23
C LYS A 73 3.16 -2.29 -7.82
N ILE A 74 2.09 -1.52 -7.64
CA ILE A 74 1.74 -0.95 -6.34
C ILE A 74 0.78 -1.92 -5.63
N VAL A 75 1.24 -2.46 -4.51
CA VAL A 75 0.45 -3.37 -3.67
C VAL A 75 0.19 -2.66 -2.35
N ILE A 76 -1.09 -2.48 -2.04
CA ILE A 76 -1.58 -1.81 -0.84
C ILE A 76 -2.18 -2.87 0.06
N LEU A 77 -1.53 -3.09 1.21
CA LEU A 77 -2.04 -3.98 2.24
C LEU A 77 -3.01 -3.21 3.14
N ILE A 78 -4.23 -3.70 3.28
CA ILE A 78 -5.24 -3.10 4.14
C ILE A 78 -5.60 -4.10 5.23
N SER A 79 -5.31 -3.77 6.49
CA SER A 79 -5.64 -4.67 7.60
C SER A 79 -7.10 -4.53 8.02
N TYR A 80 -7.67 -5.57 8.63
CA TYR A 80 -9.03 -5.54 9.19
C TYR A 80 -9.30 -4.33 10.10
N MET A 81 -8.34 -3.94 10.94
CA MET A 81 -8.48 -2.78 11.84
C MET A 81 -8.33 -1.44 11.11
N SER A 82 -7.61 -1.40 9.99
CA SER A 82 -7.41 -0.17 9.20
C SER A 82 -8.69 0.32 8.51
N LEU A 83 -9.68 -0.56 8.37
CA LEU A 83 -11.02 -0.29 7.83
C LEU A 83 -12.06 0.02 8.92
N GLY A 84 -11.62 0.34 10.16
CA GLY A 84 -12.52 0.70 11.26
C GLY A 84 -13.49 1.85 10.92
N ASP A 85 -14.37 2.21 11.84
CA ASP A 85 -15.63 2.97 11.63
C ASP A 85 -15.58 4.23 10.74
N ARG A 86 -14.41 4.82 10.48
CA ARG A 86 -14.24 6.04 9.67
C ARG A 86 -13.26 5.93 8.50
N PHE A 87 -12.72 4.75 8.22
CA PHE A 87 -11.80 4.52 7.09
C PHE A 87 -10.56 5.43 7.15
N ASP A 88 -10.12 5.79 8.36
CA ASP A 88 -9.00 6.72 8.57
C ASP A 88 -7.71 6.21 7.92
N GLY A 89 -7.49 4.89 7.88
CA GLY A 89 -6.37 4.29 7.17
C GLY A 89 -6.41 4.55 5.65
N VAL A 90 -7.59 4.55 5.04
CA VAL A 90 -7.75 4.84 3.61
C VAL A 90 -7.61 6.35 3.36
N LYS A 91 -8.06 7.21 4.27
CA LYS A 91 -7.82 8.67 4.18
C LYS A 91 -6.34 9.02 4.29
N ASP A 92 -5.61 8.33 5.16
CA ASP A 92 -4.17 8.52 5.30
C ASP A 92 -3.41 8.01 4.08
N LEU A 93 -3.82 6.88 3.51
CA LEU A 93 -3.34 6.39 2.23
C LEU A 93 -3.59 7.42 1.11
N ALA A 94 -4.79 8.02 1.06
CA ALA A 94 -5.12 9.05 0.09
C ALA A 94 -4.16 10.24 0.19
N ARG A 95 -3.96 10.78 1.39
CA ARG A 95 -3.02 11.89 1.65
C ARG A 95 -1.60 11.56 1.22
N LEU A 96 -1.14 10.35 1.55
CA LEU A 96 0.17 9.87 1.17
C LEU A 96 0.35 9.84 -0.35
N LEU A 97 -0.61 9.23 -1.07
CA LEU A 97 -0.55 9.10 -2.51
C LEU A 97 -0.60 10.47 -3.20
N SER A 98 -1.40 11.42 -2.69
CA SER A 98 -1.42 12.81 -3.17
C SER A 98 -0.07 13.52 -3.04
N GLY A 99 0.70 13.20 -1.99
CA GLY A 99 2.05 13.75 -1.80
C GLY A 99 3.13 13.07 -2.67
N MET A 100 2.88 11.83 -3.09
CA MET A 100 3.87 11.01 -3.81
C MET A 100 3.65 10.93 -5.31
N MET A 101 2.46 11.26 -5.82
CA MET A 101 2.06 11.06 -7.22
C MET A 101 1.35 12.31 -7.76
N ARG A 102 1.60 12.65 -9.04
CA ARG A 102 0.91 13.77 -9.70
C ARG A 102 -0.57 13.48 -9.92
N ASP A 103 -0.85 12.32 -10.52
CA ASP A 103 -2.18 11.97 -11.00
C ASP A 103 -2.56 10.59 -10.44
N VAL A 104 -2.94 10.54 -9.17
CA VAL A 104 -3.33 9.29 -8.49
C VAL A 104 -4.46 8.60 -9.26
N LYS A 105 -5.47 9.37 -9.67
CA LYS A 105 -6.66 8.90 -10.39
C LYS A 105 -6.33 8.12 -11.65
N ASP A 106 -5.39 8.62 -12.45
CA ASP A 106 -4.97 8.02 -13.74
C ASP A 106 -4.13 6.75 -13.57
N ASN A 107 -3.83 6.38 -12.33
CA ASN A 107 -3.04 5.21 -11.97
C ASN A 107 -3.79 4.23 -11.06
N LEU A 108 -5.05 4.51 -10.70
CA LEU A 108 -5.83 3.65 -9.82
C LEU A 108 -5.96 2.24 -10.37
N ASP A 109 -6.16 2.07 -11.69
CA ASP A 109 -6.24 0.76 -12.35
C ASP A 109 -4.99 -0.13 -12.12
N ARG A 110 -3.85 0.47 -11.76
CA ARG A 110 -2.57 -0.21 -11.49
C ARG A 110 -2.35 -0.56 -10.02
N PHE A 111 -3.24 -0.16 -9.12
CA PHE A 111 -3.15 -0.49 -7.71
C PHE A 111 -3.76 -1.86 -7.41
N THR A 112 -3.12 -2.63 -6.55
CA THR A 112 -3.66 -3.90 -6.05
C THR A 112 -3.89 -3.79 -4.56
N TYR A 113 -5.13 -4.03 -4.12
CA TYR A 113 -5.49 -4.05 -2.72
C TYR A 113 -5.49 -5.49 -2.22
N ILE A 114 -4.76 -5.76 -1.14
CA ILE A 114 -4.78 -7.05 -0.45
C ILE A 114 -5.28 -6.82 0.96
N PHE A 115 -6.39 -7.46 1.29
CA PHE A 115 -6.99 -7.37 2.61
C PHE A 115 -6.38 -8.42 3.53
N THR A 116 -5.80 -7.99 4.64
CA THR A 116 -5.00 -8.84 5.53
C THR A 116 -5.59 -8.87 6.94
N LYS A 117 -5.28 -9.93 7.69
CA LYS A 117 -5.71 -10.08 9.10
C LYS A 117 -7.24 -10.08 9.28
N TYR A 118 -7.98 -10.45 8.23
CA TYR A 118 -9.42 -10.63 8.28
C TYR A 118 -9.77 -12.02 8.81
N PRO A 119 -10.66 -12.13 9.82
CA PRO A 119 -11.23 -13.42 10.18
C PRO A 119 -11.85 -14.07 8.95
N THR A 120 -11.65 -15.38 8.77
CA THR A 120 -12.05 -16.11 7.57
C THR A 120 -13.53 -15.92 7.24
N GLU A 121 -14.38 -15.95 8.26
CA GLU A 121 -15.82 -15.76 8.19
C GLU A 121 -16.25 -14.34 7.77
N LYS A 122 -15.36 -13.34 7.88
CA LYS A 122 -15.64 -11.94 7.50
C LYS A 122 -15.06 -11.53 6.15
N ARG A 123 -14.34 -12.42 5.46
CA ARG A 123 -13.68 -12.10 4.18
C ARG A 123 -14.70 -11.76 3.09
N ASP A 124 -15.83 -12.45 3.08
CA ASP A 124 -16.91 -12.22 2.11
C ASP A 124 -17.69 -10.91 2.37
N GLU A 125 -17.55 -10.34 3.57
CA GLU A 125 -18.20 -9.07 3.94
C GLU A 125 -17.42 -7.83 3.45
N ILE A 126 -16.17 -7.98 3.02
CA ILE A 126 -15.28 -6.85 2.68
C ILE A 126 -15.90 -5.92 1.65
N HIS A 127 -16.49 -6.47 0.58
CA HIS A 127 -17.11 -5.66 -0.47
C HIS A 127 -18.29 -4.84 0.08
N SER A 128 -19.16 -5.48 0.86
CA SER A 128 -20.31 -4.84 1.51
C SER A 128 -19.87 -3.75 2.51
N LEU A 129 -18.78 -3.98 3.25
CA LEU A 129 -18.20 -2.99 4.16
C LEU A 129 -17.73 -1.75 3.41
N LEU A 130 -17.07 -1.91 2.26
CA LEU A 130 -16.61 -0.80 1.43
C LEU A 130 -17.79 -0.02 0.83
N ILE A 131 -18.85 -0.70 0.38
CA ILE A 131 -20.07 -0.04 -0.11
C ILE A 131 -20.72 0.78 1.00
N ASN A 132 -20.87 0.19 2.19
CA ASN A 132 -21.45 0.89 3.33
C ASN A 132 -20.64 2.14 3.68
N ALA A 133 -19.31 2.01 3.72
CA ALA A 133 -18.39 3.13 3.91
C ALA A 133 -18.69 4.30 2.98
N TYR A 134 -18.76 3.99 1.68
CA TYR A 134 -18.97 4.97 0.63
C TYR A 134 -20.32 5.69 0.77
N ASN A 135 -21.37 4.94 1.11
CA ASN A 135 -22.71 5.49 1.31
C ASN A 135 -22.82 6.36 2.56
N THR A 136 -21.97 6.11 3.58
CA THR A 136 -21.94 6.87 4.84
C THR A 136 -20.96 8.04 4.86
N LEU A 137 -20.30 8.36 3.74
CA LEU A 137 -19.33 9.44 3.67
C LEU A 137 -19.95 10.79 4.04
N SER A 138 -19.27 11.52 4.93
CA SER A 138 -19.67 12.89 5.28
C SER A 138 -19.40 13.86 4.11
N GLU A 139 -20.05 15.03 4.14
CA GLU A 139 -19.77 16.09 3.15
C GLU A 139 -18.31 16.56 3.17
N ASN A 140 -17.63 16.47 4.32
CA ASN A 140 -16.20 16.76 4.42
C ASN A 140 -15.35 15.68 3.73
N ASP A 141 -15.74 14.41 3.86
CA ASP A 141 -15.05 13.30 3.21
C ASP A 141 -15.15 13.38 1.69
N LYS A 142 -16.35 13.71 1.18
CA LYS A 142 -16.61 13.86 -0.26
C LYS A 142 -15.76 14.96 -0.94
N ARG A 143 -15.26 15.93 -0.17
CA ARG A 143 -14.33 16.97 -0.68
C ARG A 143 -12.93 16.43 -0.96
N ASN A 144 -12.54 15.32 -0.34
CA ASN A 144 -11.27 14.67 -0.65
C ASN A 144 -11.48 13.70 -1.82
N THR A 145 -11.34 14.23 -3.05
CA THR A 145 -11.63 13.48 -4.28
C THR A 145 -10.75 12.23 -4.43
N ILE A 146 -9.48 12.29 -4.00
CA ILE A 146 -8.57 11.12 -4.08
C ILE A 146 -9.00 10.03 -3.12
N PHE A 147 -9.45 10.39 -1.92
CA PHE A 147 -10.02 9.42 -0.98
C PHE A 147 -11.28 8.75 -1.55
N VAL A 148 -12.18 9.54 -2.13
CA VAL A 148 -13.41 9.02 -2.76
C VAL A 148 -13.07 8.10 -3.94
N ASP A 149 -12.17 8.53 -4.82
CA ASP A 149 -11.73 7.75 -5.99
C ASP A 149 -11.05 6.43 -5.56
N LEU A 150 -10.23 6.45 -4.51
CA LEU A 150 -9.63 5.23 -3.94
C LEU A 150 -10.68 4.27 -3.40
N LEU A 151 -11.66 4.78 -2.65
CA LEU A 151 -12.71 3.93 -2.07
C LEU A 151 -13.57 3.31 -3.19
N GLN A 152 -13.88 4.09 -4.23
CA GLN A 152 -14.59 3.60 -5.41
C GLN A 152 -13.79 2.51 -6.14
N ASP A 153 -12.49 2.71 -6.36
CA ASP A 153 -11.62 1.72 -7.02
C ASP A 153 -11.50 0.43 -6.19
N MET A 154 -11.47 0.52 -4.85
CA MET A 154 -11.55 -0.64 -3.97
C MET A 154 -12.88 -1.38 -4.11
N ILE A 155 -14.01 -0.67 -4.17
CA ILE A 155 -15.34 -1.28 -4.38
C ILE A 155 -15.37 -2.02 -5.72
N ASP A 156 -14.91 -1.38 -6.79
CA ASP A 156 -14.95 -1.99 -8.12
C ASP A 156 -14.07 -3.23 -8.22
N LYS A 157 -12.88 -3.23 -7.60
CA LYS A 157 -11.96 -4.38 -7.59
C LYS A 157 -12.38 -5.51 -6.66
N THR A 158 -13.24 -5.25 -5.69
CA THR A 158 -13.76 -6.28 -4.76
C THR A 158 -15.08 -6.89 -5.22
N ARG A 159 -15.67 -6.38 -6.30
CA ARG A 159 -16.99 -6.81 -6.81
C ARG A 159 -17.05 -8.30 -7.14
N ASP A 160 -16.08 -8.80 -7.90
CA ASP A 160 -16.07 -10.21 -8.34
C ASP A 160 -15.32 -11.11 -7.37
N LYS A 161 -14.18 -10.64 -6.87
CA LYS A 161 -13.32 -11.40 -5.96
C LYS A 161 -12.45 -10.48 -5.12
N THR A 162 -12.61 -10.57 -3.81
CA THR A 162 -11.71 -9.93 -2.86
C THR A 162 -10.38 -10.68 -2.79
N LEU A 163 -9.27 -9.95 -2.90
CA LEU A 163 -7.94 -10.49 -2.70
C LEU A 163 -7.57 -10.40 -1.22
N THR A 164 -7.55 -11.54 -0.53
CA THR A 164 -7.13 -11.62 0.87
C THR A 164 -5.79 -12.34 1.00
N LEU A 165 -5.06 -12.04 2.07
CA LEU A 165 -3.83 -12.75 2.42
C LEU A 165 -3.72 -12.95 3.94
N ASP A 166 -3.59 -14.20 4.34
CA ASP A 166 -3.06 -14.63 5.62
C ASP A 166 -1.66 -15.22 5.42
N PRO A 167 -0.58 -14.54 5.83
CA PRO A 167 0.77 -15.01 5.57
C PRO A 167 1.15 -16.28 6.36
N LEU A 168 0.34 -16.71 7.33
CA LEU A 168 0.58 -17.94 8.09
C LEU A 168 -0.07 -19.16 7.43
N GLU A 169 -1.22 -18.98 6.79
CA GLU A 169 -2.04 -20.06 6.26
C GLU A 169 -2.04 -20.14 4.73
N ASP A 170 -1.94 -18.99 4.05
CA ASP A 170 -2.11 -18.93 2.60
C ASP A 170 -0.83 -19.31 1.84
N ASN A 171 -1.01 -19.96 0.70
CA ASN A 171 0.09 -20.33 -0.18
C ASN A 171 0.65 -19.10 -0.93
N PRO A 172 1.92 -18.71 -0.71
CA PRO A 172 2.51 -17.52 -1.34
C PRO A 172 2.58 -17.62 -2.88
N ARG A 173 2.53 -18.82 -3.45
CA ARG A 173 2.52 -18.99 -4.92
C ARG A 173 1.27 -18.41 -5.56
N VAL A 174 0.14 -18.46 -4.86
CA VAL A 174 -1.14 -17.95 -5.37
C VAL A 174 -1.05 -16.44 -5.49
N ILE A 175 -0.60 -15.75 -4.44
CA ILE A 175 -0.48 -14.29 -4.47
C ILE A 175 0.57 -13.82 -5.49
N LEU A 176 1.70 -14.52 -5.59
CA LEU A 176 2.75 -14.19 -6.57
C LEU A 176 2.27 -14.32 -8.02
N ARG A 177 1.49 -15.35 -8.34
CA ARG A 177 0.87 -15.51 -9.67
C ARG A 177 -0.19 -14.44 -9.94
N THR A 178 -0.96 -14.06 -8.92
CA THR A 178 -1.94 -12.96 -9.05
C THR A 178 -1.22 -11.65 -9.34
N LEU A 179 -0.19 -11.31 -8.55
CA LEU A 179 0.60 -10.09 -8.71
C LEU A 179 1.38 -10.05 -10.03
N ASP A 180 1.79 -11.20 -10.57
CA ASP A 180 2.44 -11.26 -11.89
C ASP A 180 1.53 -10.76 -13.02
N LYS A 181 0.22 -11.03 -12.94
CA LYS A 181 -0.77 -10.63 -13.94
C LYS A 181 -1.21 -9.17 -13.85
N VAL A 182 -0.94 -8.50 -12.73
CA VAL A 182 -1.32 -7.11 -12.49
C VAL A 182 -0.53 -6.17 -13.41
N ARG A 183 -1.21 -5.14 -13.91
CA ARG A 183 -0.61 -4.07 -14.72
C ARG A 183 0.37 -3.23 -13.89
N ALA A 184 1.58 -3.03 -14.41
CA ALA A 184 2.57 -2.17 -13.78
C ALA A 184 2.43 -0.70 -14.23
N ILE A 185 2.91 0.22 -13.38
CA ILE A 185 3.28 1.58 -13.79
C ILE A 185 4.63 1.48 -14.50
N THR A 186 4.64 1.73 -15.80
CA THR A 186 5.85 1.87 -16.61
C THR A 186 6.41 3.29 -16.46
N HIS A 187 7.73 3.46 -16.48
CA HIS A 187 8.38 4.78 -16.33
C HIS A 187 7.98 5.52 -15.03
N PRO A 188 8.11 4.89 -13.84
CA PRO A 188 7.65 5.47 -12.58
C PRO A 188 8.27 6.83 -12.23
N LYS A 189 9.41 7.19 -12.84
CA LYS A 189 10.03 8.51 -12.69
C LYS A 189 9.12 9.68 -13.11
N GLU A 190 8.21 9.44 -14.04
CA GLU A 190 7.29 10.45 -14.59
C GLU A 190 6.02 10.61 -13.73
N VAL A 191 5.59 9.51 -13.10
CA VAL A 191 4.37 9.45 -12.28
C VAL A 191 4.60 9.90 -10.84
N PHE A 192 5.69 9.42 -10.23
CA PHE A 192 5.99 9.72 -8.83
C PHE A 192 6.73 11.05 -8.71
N ILE A 193 6.34 11.88 -7.76
CA ILE A 193 6.95 13.19 -7.49
C ILE A 193 7.28 13.37 -6.02
N TYR A 194 8.17 14.32 -5.78
CA TYR A 194 8.31 14.92 -4.46
C TYR A 194 7.27 16.03 -4.35
N SER A 195 6.19 15.81 -3.62
CA SER A 195 5.25 16.87 -3.24
C SER A 195 5.00 16.81 -1.74
N PHE A 196 5.60 17.73 -1.01
CA PHE A 196 5.07 18.08 0.31
C PHE A 196 4.01 19.15 0.07
N ASP A 197 2.79 18.84 0.47
CA ASP A 197 1.69 19.80 0.41
C ASP A 197 2.04 21.02 1.29
N LYS A 198 1.62 22.22 0.86
CA LYS A 198 2.11 23.53 1.33
C LYS A 198 1.86 23.86 2.83
N CYS A 199 1.35 22.93 3.63
CA CYS A 199 1.12 23.15 5.07
C CYS A 199 2.34 22.86 5.96
N SER A 200 3.46 22.43 5.39
CA SER A 200 4.72 22.31 6.13
C SER A 200 5.58 23.54 5.86
N HIS A 201 5.40 24.61 6.65
CA HIS A 201 6.35 25.72 6.67
C HIS A 201 7.69 25.22 7.22
N ILE A 202 8.67 25.02 6.34
CA ILE A 202 10.07 24.80 6.73
C ILE A 202 10.82 26.10 6.50
N TYR A 203 11.18 26.78 7.59
CA TYR A 203 12.20 27.82 7.57
C TYR A 203 13.57 27.15 7.56
N LEU A 204 14.30 27.25 6.44
CA LEU A 204 15.73 26.97 6.41
C LEU A 204 16.46 28.23 6.86
N ILE A 205 16.81 28.32 8.15
CA ILE A 205 17.77 29.32 8.62
C ILE A 205 19.16 28.69 8.51
N HIS A 206 19.91 29.10 7.50
CA HIS A 206 21.35 28.87 7.44
C HIS A 206 22.03 30.09 8.06
N SER A 207 22.63 29.94 9.24
CA SER A 207 23.67 30.86 9.72
C SER A 207 25.03 30.23 9.42
N SER A 208 25.81 30.92 8.60
CA SER A 208 27.23 30.69 8.32
C SER A 208 28.08 30.78 9.59
#